data_AF-A0A6L7MY05-F1
#
_entry.id   AF-A0A6L7MY05-F1
#
_cell.length_a   1.000
_cell.length_b   1.000
_cell.length_c   1.000
_cell.angle_alpha   90.00
_cell.angle_beta   90.00
_cell.angle_gamma   90.00
#
_symmetry.space_group_name_H-M   'P 1'
#
loop_
_entity.id
_entity.type
_entity.pdbx_description
1 polymer ?
#
loop_
_entity_poly.entity_id
_entity_poly.type
_entity_poly.pdbx_seq_one_letter_code
_entity_poly.pdbx_strand_id
1 'polypeptide(L)' 'MNNRPLMLSATFVRNANRPGRYGDGRGGLGLGLLVRPALRGGLNKSWTQSVRIDGRPTSLGLGRYPVVTLAMAR' A
#
# COMPACT_ATOMS: atom_id res chain seq x y z
N MET A 1 15.43 3.01 -14.39
CA MET A 1 14.00 3.31 -14.61
C MET A 1 13.16 2.59 -13.57
N ASN A 2 12.38 3.30 -12.75
CA ASN A 2 11.51 2.68 -11.74
C ASN A 2 10.29 2.06 -12.43
N ASN A 3 10.34 0.75 -12.71
CA ASN A 3 9.23 -0.02 -13.28
C ASN A 3 8.15 -0.30 -12.21
N ARG A 4 7.57 0.76 -11.64
CA ARG A 4 6.50 0.67 -10.63
C ARG A 4 5.16 0.77 -11.38
N PRO A 5 4.22 -0.15 -11.12
CA PRO A 5 2.95 -0.15 -11.84
C PRO A 5 2.19 1.15 -11.58
N LEU A 6 1.53 1.65 -12.63
CA LEU A 6 0.73 2.86 -12.59
C LEU A 6 -0.51 2.72 -11.70
N MET A 7 -0.97 1.51 -11.39
CA MET A 7 -2.03 1.21 -10.42
C MET A 7 -1.74 -0.16 -9.81
N LEU A 8 -2.16 -0.39 -8.58
CA LEU A 8 -2.04 -1.70 -7.96
C LEU A 8 -3.07 -2.66 -8.56
N SER A 9 -2.65 -3.90 -8.74
CA SER A 9 -3.53 -5.03 -9.03
C SER A 9 -3.46 -6.04 -7.90
N ALA A 10 -4.51 -6.85 -7.71
CA ALA A 10 -4.52 -7.88 -6.69
C ALA A 10 -3.34 -8.86 -6.84
N THR A 11 -3.01 -9.22 -8.09
CA THR A 11 -1.86 -10.06 -8.44
C THR A 11 -0.54 -9.41 -8.03
N PHE A 12 -0.36 -8.12 -8.31
CA PHE A 12 0.83 -7.40 -7.89
C PHE A 12 0.96 -7.37 -6.35
N VAL A 13 -0.11 -7.01 -5.65
CA VAL A 13 -0.14 -6.94 -4.18
C VAL A 13 0.23 -8.29 -3.56
N ARG A 14 -0.35 -9.38 -4.09
CA ARG A 14 -0.04 -10.75 -3.64
C ARG A 14 1.44 -11.07 -3.82
N ASN A 15 2.01 -10.74 -4.98
CA ASN A 15 3.37 -11.11 -5.36
C ASN A 15 4.45 -10.11 -4.91
N ALA A 16 4.07 -8.93 -4.40
CA ALA A 16 5.00 -7.92 -3.95
C ALA A 16 5.93 -8.47 -2.86
N ASN A 17 7.21 -8.63 -3.18
CA ASN A 17 8.21 -9.25 -2.32
C ASN A 17 9.40 -8.32 -2.00
N ARG A 18 9.38 -7.10 -2.52
CA ARG A 18 10.40 -6.09 -2.23
C ARG A 18 9.86 -5.14 -1.15
N PRO A 19 10.60 -4.90 -0.05
CA PRO A 19 10.26 -3.84 0.88
C PRO A 19 10.16 -2.49 0.17
N GLY A 20 9.15 -1.70 0.53
CA GLY A 20 8.92 -0.41 -0.11
C GLY A 20 7.47 0.06 -0.01
N ARG A 21 7.22 1.26 -0.55
CA ARG A 21 5.90 1.84 -0.73
C ARG A 21 5.49 1.74 -2.20
N TYR A 22 4.27 1.28 -2.43
CA TYR A 22 3.68 1.16 -3.76
C TYR A 22 2.39 1.96 -3.77
N GLY A 23 2.30 2.98 -4.62
CA GLY A 23 1.09 3.79 -4.76
C GLY A 23 0.09 3.15 -5.71
N ASP A 24 -1.19 3.43 -5.49
CA ASP A 24 -2.28 3.02 -6.40
C ASP A 24 -2.51 4.01 -7.55
N GLY A 25 -1.44 4.67 -8.01
CA GLY A 25 -1.48 5.45 -9.26
C GLY A 25 -1.99 6.87 -9.24
N ARG A 26 -1.99 7.49 -10.43
CA ARG A 26 -2.73 8.73 -10.69
C ARG A 26 -4.23 8.41 -10.62
N GLY A 27 -4.87 8.82 -9.53
CA GLY A 27 -6.26 8.46 -9.24
C GLY A 27 -6.43 7.56 -8.01
N GLY A 28 -5.35 7.03 -7.43
CA GLY A 28 -5.40 6.24 -6.20
C GLY A 28 -5.70 7.05 -4.93
N LEU A 29 -5.97 8.36 -5.04
CA LEU A 29 -6.36 9.27 -3.95
C LEU A 29 -5.45 9.27 -2.71
N GLY A 30 -4.20 8.83 -2.84
CA GLY A 30 -3.26 8.69 -1.72
C GLY A 30 -3.19 7.29 -1.11
N LEU A 31 -3.89 6.31 -1.68
CA LEU A 31 -3.79 4.89 -1.32
C LEU A 31 -2.41 4.34 -1.68
N GLY A 32 -1.83 3.64 -0.71
CA GLY A 32 -0.57 2.95 -0.89
C GLY A 32 -0.51 1.64 -0.13
N LEU A 33 0.26 0.70 -0.69
CA LEU A 33 0.69 -0.53 -0.04
C LEU A 33 2.09 -0.33 0.53
N LEU A 34 2.25 -0.59 1.82
CA LEU A 34 3.51 -0.58 2.51
C LEU A 34 3.96 -2.01 2.79
N VAL A 35 5.08 -2.39 2.20
CA VAL A 35 5.71 -3.70 2.35
C VAL A 35 6.95 -3.55 3.22
N ARG A 36 7.00 -4.27 4.34
CA ARG A 36 8.11 -4.22 5.30
C ARG A 36 8.59 -5.64 5.64
N PRO A 37 9.88 -5.83 5.96
CA PRO A 37 10.35 -7.07 6.59
C PRO A 37 9.59 -7.34 7.89
N ALA A 38 9.25 -8.60 8.15
CA ALA A 38 8.70 -9.02 9.43
C ALA A 38 9.81 -9.53 10.36
N LEU A 39 9.63 -9.38 11.68
CA LEU A 39 10.61 -9.75 12.70
C LEU A 39 10.99 -11.25 12.69
N ARG A 40 10.06 -12.12 12.27
CA ARG A 40 10.26 -13.59 12.21
C ARG A 40 10.54 -14.11 10.79
N GLY A 41 11.05 -13.24 9.91
CA GLY A 41 11.21 -13.54 8.50
C GLY A 41 9.92 -13.33 7.70
N GLY A 42 10.07 -13.17 6.38
CA GLY A 42 8.97 -12.83 5.47
C GLY A 42 8.63 -11.34 5.44
N LEU A 43 7.44 -11.02 4.95
CA LEU A 43 7.01 -9.64 4.68
C LEU A 43 5.65 -9.35 5.28
N ASN A 44 5.52 -8.18 5.90
CA ASN A 44 4.25 -7.60 6.30
C ASN A 44 3.79 -6.60 5.24
N LYS A 45 2.50 -6.64 4.92
CA LYS A 45 1.86 -5.79 3.92
C LYS A 45 0.71 -5.05 4.59
N SER A 46 0.74 -3.74 4.57
CA SER A 46 -0.29 -2.89 5.19
C SER A 46 -0.71 -1.77 4.25
N TRP A 47 -1.99 -1.42 4.30
CA TRP A 47 -2.56 -0.33 3.53
C TRP A 47 -2.46 1.00 4.27
N THR A 48 -2.16 2.05 3.54
CA THR A 48 -2.12 3.42 4.04
C THR A 48 -2.89 4.35 3.11
N GLN A 49 -3.73 5.22 3.67
CA GLN A 49 -4.31 6.34 2.94
C GLN A 49 -3.58 7.63 3.33
N SER A 50 -3.10 8.38 2.34
CA SER A 50 -2.56 9.71 2.56
C SER A 50 -3.66 10.74 2.33
N VAL A 51 -4.08 11.43 3.38
CA VAL A 51 -5.10 12.48 3.35
C VAL A 51 -4.55 13.78 3.94
N ARG A 52 -5.31 14.87 3.86
CA ARG A 52 -5.03 16.08 4.64
C ARG A 52 -6.12 16.26 5.67
N ILE A 53 -5.75 16.38 6.94
CA ILE A 53 -6.65 16.71 8.05
C ILE A 53 -6.18 18.04 8.60
N ASP A 54 -7.08 19.04 8.66
CA ASP A 54 -6.76 20.42 9.06
C ASP A 54 -5.57 21.02 8.28
N GLY A 55 -5.52 20.74 6.97
CA GLY A 55 -4.45 21.18 6.08
C GLY A 55 -3.12 20.45 6.26
N ARG A 56 -2.99 19.55 7.24
CA ARG A 56 -1.76 18.77 7.52
C ARG A 56 -1.79 17.42 6.80
N PRO A 57 -0.71 17.02 6.10
CA PRO A 57 -0.61 15.67 5.54
C PRO A 57 -0.64 14.62 6.65
N THR A 58 -1.56 13.67 6.54
CA THR A 58 -1.77 12.60 7.52
C THR A 58 -1.84 11.25 6.80
N SER A 59 -1.12 10.27 7.33
CA SER A 59 -1.16 8.89 6.83
C SER A 59 -2.03 8.05 7.76
N LEU A 60 -3.18 7.59 7.26
CA LEU A 60 -4.09 6.70 7.97
C LEU A 60 -3.78 5.25 7.62
N GLY A 61 -3.80 4.35 8.61
CA GLY A 61 -3.70 2.91 8.34
C GLY A 61 -5.08 2.33 8.05
N LEU A 62 -5.22 1.58 6.95
CA LEU A 62 -6.49 0.93 6.57
C LEU A 62 -6.55 -0.55 6.94
N GLY A 63 -5.47 -1.10 7.51
CA GLY A 63 -5.38 -2.51 7.90
C GLY A 63 -4.30 -3.28 7.14
N ARG A 64 -4.19 -4.57 7.44
CA ARG A 64 -3.14 -5.45 6.91
C ARG A 64 -3.70 -6.35 5.81
N TYR A 65 -2.92 -6.57 4.77
CA TYR A 65 -3.18 -7.64 3.80
C TYR A 65 -2.76 -8.99 4.42
N PRO A 66 -3.49 -10.10 4.20
CA PRO A 66 -4.65 -10.27 3.32
C PRO A 66 -6.02 -9.99 3.95
N VAL A 67 -6.09 -9.63 5.24
CA VAL A 67 -7.36 -9.34 5.94
C VAL A 67 -8.14 -8.23 5.26
N VAL A 68 -7.45 -7.14 4.88
CA VAL A 68 -7.98 -6.08 4.04
C VAL A 68 -7.42 -6.26 2.62
N THR A 69 -8.31 -6.57 1.68
CA THR A 69 -7.95 -6.75 0.27
C THR A 69 -7.77 -5.40 -0.44
N LEU A 70 -7.18 -5.40 -1.63
CA LEU A 70 -7.07 -4.17 -2.44
C LEU A 70 -8.46 -3.57 -2.73
N ALA A 71 -9.47 -4.42 -2.97
CA ALA A 71 -10.83 -3.95 -3.24
C ALA A 71 -11.49 -3.30 -2.02
N MET A 72 -11.14 -3.74 -0.80
CA MET A 72 -11.63 -3.12 0.44
C MET A 72 -10.88 -1.83 0.81
N ALA A 73 -9.62 -1.71 0.37
CA ALA A 73 -8.78 -0.55 0.68
C ALA A 73 -9.02 0.63 -0.27
N ARG A 74 -9.67 0.39 -1.40
CA ARG A 74 -10.14 1.42 -2.35
C ARG A 74 -11.51 1.92 -1.93
#